data_AF-A0A1Y5TL27-F1
#
_entry.id   AF-A0A1Y5TL27-F1
#
_cell.length_a   1.000
_cell.length_b   1.000
_cell.length_c   1.000
_cell.angle_alpha   90.00
_cell.angle_beta   90.00
_cell.angle_gamma   90.00
#
_symmetry.space_group_name_H-M   'P 1'
#
loop_
_entity.id
_entity.type
_entity.pdbx_description
1 polymer ?
#
loop_
_entity_poly.entity_id
_entity_poly.type
_entity_poly.pdbx_seq_one_letter_code
_entity_poly.pdbx_strand_id
1 'polypeptide(L)'
;MAAKRSSKNLSLRLYCSCLTAETQAIDGERLLVSVSKLPRDEKAVILNWLGKSGPFLDDDRTDSYDDLYHLNGEDVTNLGAAEAARQCQKHNDGRLLSLNNEAFKNTPLEVVHGLIEEPLESVLVRNSWSLEEVKEWADGADPEPTNWVELLDVSRRRYGHLLIGDHCDEVLGGQTFYPVVSRRVLELLRVLNTISGSVDKNGKLSASGEELKETHFVGKKA
;
A
#
# COMPACT_ATOMS: atom_id res chain seq x y z
N MET A 1 -12.12 13.22 -11.99
CA MET A 1 -12.62 13.97 -10.81
C MET A 1 -13.92 13.41 -10.23
N ALA A 2 -14.75 12.68 -11.00
CA ALA A 2 -15.89 11.95 -10.46
C ALA A 2 -15.48 11.00 -9.31
N ALA A 3 -14.37 10.26 -9.47
CA ALA A 3 -13.87 9.35 -8.44
C ALA A 3 -13.43 10.03 -7.13
N LYS A 4 -12.55 11.05 -7.17
CA LYS A 4 -12.13 11.82 -5.97
C LYS A 4 -13.27 12.62 -5.31
N ARG A 5 -14.26 13.10 -6.06
CA ARG A 5 -15.47 13.72 -5.47
C ARG A 5 -16.42 12.68 -4.87
N SER A 6 -16.34 11.43 -5.30
CA SER A 6 -17.24 10.36 -4.87
C SER A 6 -16.72 9.50 -3.72
N SER A 7 -15.43 9.59 -3.37
CA SER A 7 -14.82 8.90 -2.22
C SER A 7 -13.61 9.67 -1.69
N LYS A 8 -13.70 10.10 -0.42
CA LYS A 8 -12.60 10.72 0.32
C LYS A 8 -11.47 9.72 0.54
N ASN A 9 -11.79 8.45 0.79
CA ASN A 9 -10.81 7.39 1.06
C ASN A 9 -9.97 7.06 -0.18
N LEU A 10 -10.57 7.01 -1.37
CA LEU A 10 -9.83 6.78 -2.61
C LEU A 10 -8.77 7.87 -2.85
N SER A 11 -9.08 9.13 -2.51
CA SER A 11 -8.15 10.23 -2.71
C SER A 11 -6.90 10.16 -1.83
N LEU A 12 -6.99 9.49 -0.68
CA LEU A 12 -5.91 9.27 0.28
C LEU A 12 -5.10 8.00 0.00
N ARG A 13 -5.52 7.18 -0.96
CA ARG A 13 -4.94 5.85 -1.23
C ARG A 13 -4.48 5.65 -2.67
N LEU A 14 -4.77 6.61 -3.54
CA LEU A 14 -4.35 6.58 -4.93
C LEU A 14 -3.09 7.41 -5.11
N TYR A 15 -2.02 6.76 -5.57
CA TYR A 15 -0.73 7.36 -5.78
C TYR A 15 -0.16 7.09 -7.17
N CYS A 16 0.80 7.91 -7.60
CA CYS A 16 1.59 7.69 -8.82
C CYS A 16 3.04 8.15 -8.65
N SER A 17 3.92 7.75 -9.55
CA SER A 17 5.31 8.24 -9.59
C SER A 17 5.36 9.67 -10.16
N CYS A 18 6.29 10.53 -9.72
CA CYS A 18 6.53 11.81 -10.39
C CYS A 18 6.87 11.65 -11.88
N LEU A 19 7.46 10.51 -12.26
CA LEU A 19 7.78 10.16 -13.64
C LEU A 19 6.54 9.92 -14.50
N THR A 20 5.35 9.76 -13.90
CA THR A 20 4.07 9.54 -14.63
C THR A 20 3.77 10.68 -15.61
N ALA A 21 4.23 11.91 -15.33
CA ALA A 21 4.07 13.02 -16.27
C ALA A 21 4.92 12.85 -17.54
N GLU A 22 6.05 12.15 -17.42
CA GLU A 22 7.05 11.97 -18.49
C GLU A 22 6.90 10.62 -19.22
N THR A 23 6.12 9.68 -18.67
CA THR A 23 5.88 8.39 -19.31
C THR A 23 5.11 8.52 -20.62
N GLN A 24 5.35 7.56 -21.51
CA GLN A 24 4.61 7.46 -22.76
C GLN A 24 3.16 7.05 -22.46
N ALA A 25 2.22 7.78 -23.08
CA ALA A 25 0.82 7.45 -23.15
C ALA A 25 0.53 6.56 -24.38
N ILE A 26 -0.75 6.27 -24.58
CA ILE A 26 -1.26 5.56 -25.76
C ILE A 26 -0.79 6.34 -27.01
N ASP A 27 -0.24 5.61 -27.99
CA ASP A 27 0.33 6.12 -29.26
C ASP A 27 1.77 6.69 -29.20
N GLY A 28 2.51 6.45 -28.11
CA GLY A 28 3.95 6.76 -28.03
C GLY A 28 4.28 8.23 -27.75
N GLU A 29 3.27 9.10 -27.66
CA GLU A 29 3.40 10.46 -27.15
C GLU A 29 3.53 10.48 -25.62
N ARG A 30 4.18 11.48 -25.04
CA ARG A 30 4.23 11.63 -23.57
C ARG A 30 2.86 12.00 -23.01
N LEU A 31 2.56 11.55 -21.79
CA LEU A 31 1.29 11.82 -21.12
C LEU A 31 0.92 13.31 -21.11
N LEU A 32 1.86 14.20 -20.80
CA LEU A 32 1.61 15.65 -20.81
C LEU A 32 1.21 16.18 -22.20
N VAL A 33 1.74 15.61 -23.28
CA VAL A 33 1.36 15.97 -24.66
C VAL A 33 -0.06 15.54 -24.93
N SER A 34 -0.44 14.32 -24.57
CA SER A 34 -1.82 13.84 -24.71
C SER A 34 -2.79 14.67 -23.86
N VAL A 35 -2.44 15.00 -22.61
CA VAL A 35 -3.23 15.87 -21.72
C VAL A 35 -3.40 17.28 -22.29
N SER A 36 -2.39 17.78 -23.02
CA SER A 36 -2.45 19.12 -23.61
C SER A 36 -3.56 19.29 -24.65
N LYS A 37 -3.98 18.17 -25.27
CA LYS A 37 -5.00 18.08 -26.32
C LYS A 37 -6.44 17.94 -25.76
N LEU A 38 -6.59 17.73 -24.45
CA LEU A 38 -7.90 17.58 -23.82
C LEU A 38 -8.67 18.91 -23.70
N PRO A 39 -10.01 18.87 -23.57
CA PRO A 39 -10.82 20.04 -23.25
C PRO A 39 -10.30 20.78 -22.01
N ARG A 40 -10.50 22.10 -21.97
CA ARG A 40 -9.95 22.99 -20.92
C ARG A 40 -10.20 22.45 -19.52
N ASP A 41 -11.42 22.01 -19.22
CA ASP A 41 -11.80 21.58 -17.89
C ASP A 41 -11.11 20.27 -17.51
N GLU A 42 -11.10 19.28 -18.42
CA GLU A 42 -10.41 18.00 -18.22
C GLU A 42 -8.89 18.16 -18.08
N LYS A 43 -8.30 19.00 -18.93
CA LYS A 43 -6.89 19.37 -18.84
C LYS A 43 -6.56 20.01 -17.50
N ALA A 44 -7.39 20.96 -17.03
CA ALA A 44 -7.20 21.60 -15.73
C ALA A 44 -7.32 20.59 -14.57
N VAL A 45 -8.24 19.62 -14.66
CA VAL A 45 -8.36 18.53 -13.68
C VAL A 45 -7.07 17.73 -13.58
N ILE A 46 -6.55 17.26 -14.72
CA ILE A 46 -5.39 16.36 -14.74
C ILE A 46 -4.12 17.10 -14.36
N LEU A 47 -3.91 18.32 -14.86
CA LEU A 47 -2.74 19.13 -14.50
C LEU A 47 -2.76 19.55 -13.02
N ASN A 48 -3.93 19.79 -12.44
CA ASN A 48 -4.04 20.02 -10.99
C ASN A 48 -3.71 18.75 -10.21
N TRP A 49 -4.07 17.58 -10.75
CA TRP A 49 -3.77 16.29 -10.13
C TRP A 49 -2.30 15.88 -10.26
N LEU A 50 -1.64 16.18 -11.38
CA LEU A 50 -0.21 15.97 -11.62
C LEU A 50 0.63 17.22 -11.26
N GLY A 51 0.04 18.16 -10.53
CA GLY A 51 0.69 19.42 -10.15
C GLY A 51 1.59 19.26 -8.92
N LYS A 52 2.03 20.37 -8.33
CA LYS A 52 2.99 20.39 -7.21
C LYS A 52 2.52 19.65 -5.94
N SER A 53 1.22 19.43 -5.79
CA SER A 53 0.62 18.65 -4.69
C SER A 53 0.03 17.34 -5.19
N GLY A 54 0.54 16.83 -6.31
CA GLY A 54 0.09 15.58 -6.90
C GLY A 54 0.24 14.43 -5.93
N PRO A 55 -0.41 13.29 -6.19
CA PRO A 55 -0.34 12.13 -5.30
C PRO A 55 0.97 11.38 -5.52
N PHE A 56 2.08 12.11 -5.54
CA PHE A 56 3.39 11.58 -5.83
C PHE A 56 3.91 10.80 -4.62
N LEU A 57 4.45 9.63 -4.89
CA LEU A 57 4.99 8.72 -3.88
C LEU A 57 6.32 9.17 -3.31
N ASP A 58 7.00 10.12 -3.96
CA ASP A 58 8.41 10.39 -3.73
C ASP A 58 8.70 10.95 -2.32
N ASP A 59 7.73 11.60 -1.68
CA ASP A 59 7.90 12.15 -0.31
C ASP A 59 7.52 11.14 0.80
N ASP A 60 6.71 10.12 0.50
CA ASP A 60 6.15 9.17 1.47
C ASP A 60 6.46 7.71 1.09
N ARG A 61 7.55 7.49 0.35
CA ARG A 61 7.89 6.17 -0.18
C ARG A 61 8.15 5.17 0.95
N THR A 62 7.62 3.96 0.79
CA THR A 62 7.83 2.93 1.80
C THR A 62 9.29 2.49 1.79
N ASP A 63 9.98 2.51 2.93
CA ASP A 63 11.36 1.99 2.98
C ASP A 63 11.42 0.48 2.69
N SER A 64 12.43 0.04 1.94
CA SER A 64 12.75 -1.37 1.73
C SER A 64 14.26 -1.62 1.81
N TYR A 65 14.65 -2.84 2.16
CA TYR A 65 16.04 -3.30 2.09
C TYR A 65 16.36 -3.74 0.66
N ASP A 66 17.60 -3.55 0.19
CA ASP A 66 18.01 -3.85 -1.19
C ASP A 66 16.99 -3.36 -2.23
N ASP A 67 16.79 -2.03 -2.26
CA ASP A 67 15.70 -1.33 -2.92
C ASP A 67 15.82 -1.33 -4.47
N LEU A 68 15.62 -2.51 -5.05
CA LEU A 68 15.62 -2.77 -6.48
C LEU A 68 14.43 -3.68 -6.82
N TYR A 69 13.61 -3.25 -7.77
CA TYR A 69 12.40 -3.99 -8.14
C TYR A 69 12.23 -4.09 -9.65
N HIS A 70 11.77 -5.24 -10.11
CA HIS A 70 11.51 -5.52 -11.51
C HIS A 70 10.08 -6.03 -11.75
N LEU A 71 9.49 -5.65 -12.88
CA LEU A 71 8.22 -6.20 -13.36
C LEU A 71 8.37 -6.50 -14.86
N ASN A 72 8.09 -7.74 -15.26
CA ASN A 72 8.28 -8.21 -16.64
C ASN A 72 9.72 -7.97 -17.18
N GLY A 73 10.73 -8.03 -16.30
CA GLY A 73 12.14 -7.81 -16.64
C GLY A 73 12.58 -6.35 -16.71
N GLU A 74 11.66 -5.40 -16.55
CA GLU A 74 11.96 -3.96 -16.55
C GLU A 74 12.15 -3.44 -15.12
N ASP A 75 13.06 -2.48 -14.92
CA ASP A 75 13.22 -1.78 -13.64
C ASP A 75 11.99 -0.91 -13.34
N VAL A 76 11.34 -1.19 -12.22
CA VAL A 76 10.17 -0.46 -11.73
C VAL A 76 10.38 0.18 -10.36
N THR A 77 11.63 0.26 -9.88
CA THR A 77 12.01 0.68 -8.53
C THR A 77 11.38 2.02 -8.11
N ASN A 78 11.32 3.00 -9.03
CA ASN A 78 10.75 4.32 -8.77
C ASN A 78 9.31 4.49 -9.30
N LEU A 79 8.61 3.38 -9.55
CA LEU A 79 7.25 3.34 -10.09
C LEU A 79 6.25 2.78 -9.08
N GLY A 80 4.96 2.94 -9.38
CA GLY A 80 3.87 2.46 -8.52
C GLY A 80 3.88 0.94 -8.29
N ALA A 81 4.43 0.16 -9.23
CA ALA A 81 4.58 -1.30 -9.09
C ALA A 81 5.51 -1.67 -7.92
N ALA A 82 6.68 -1.03 -7.83
CA ALA A 82 7.58 -1.25 -6.70
C ALA A 82 6.95 -0.79 -5.39
N GLU A 83 6.28 0.37 -5.36
CA GLU A 83 5.61 0.81 -4.13
C GLU A 83 4.53 -0.17 -3.67
N ALA A 84 3.68 -0.64 -4.57
CA ALA A 84 2.67 -1.63 -4.23
C ALA A 84 3.31 -2.91 -3.69
N ALA A 85 4.44 -3.34 -4.26
CA ALA A 85 5.22 -4.47 -3.73
C ALA A 85 5.77 -4.18 -2.33
N ARG A 86 6.36 -3.01 -2.08
CA ARG A 86 6.84 -2.59 -0.74
C ARG A 86 5.72 -2.59 0.30
N GLN A 87 4.54 -2.11 -0.08
CA GLN A 87 3.34 -2.17 0.76
C GLN A 87 2.98 -3.63 1.08
N CYS A 88 2.95 -4.51 0.08
CA CYS A 88 2.67 -5.93 0.27
C CYS A 88 3.71 -6.64 1.14
N GLN A 89 5.01 -6.34 1.00
CA GLN A 89 6.08 -6.87 1.86
C GLN A 89 5.91 -6.43 3.31
N LYS A 90 5.47 -5.20 3.52
CA LYS A 90 5.01 -4.74 4.83
C LYS A 90 3.61 -5.20 5.16
N HIS A 91 3.04 -6.22 4.53
CA HIS A 91 1.70 -6.76 4.76
C HIS A 91 0.54 -5.75 4.63
N ASN A 92 0.75 -4.60 3.98
CA ASN A 92 -0.32 -3.67 3.60
C ASN A 92 -1.00 -4.21 2.33
N ASP A 93 -2.24 -3.80 2.09
CA ASP A 93 -2.96 -4.14 0.85
C ASP A 93 -2.50 -3.19 -0.27
N GLY A 94 -1.33 -3.45 -0.83
CA GLY A 94 -0.79 -2.75 -1.98
C GLY A 94 -1.46 -3.24 -3.28
N ARG A 95 -1.96 -2.32 -4.10
CA ARG A 95 -2.67 -2.65 -5.34
C ARG A 95 -2.22 -1.77 -6.50
N LEU A 96 -2.37 -2.31 -7.70
CA LEU A 96 -2.15 -1.61 -8.96
C LEU A 96 -3.46 -1.35 -9.68
N LEU A 97 -3.53 -0.20 -10.34
CA LEU A 97 -4.57 0.12 -11.31
C LEU A 97 -3.91 0.23 -12.68
N SER A 98 -4.13 -0.79 -13.52
CA SER A 98 -3.63 -0.79 -14.89
C SER A 98 -4.63 -0.14 -15.83
N LEU A 99 -4.16 0.83 -16.61
CA LEU A 99 -4.89 1.29 -17.78
C LEU A 99 -4.80 0.22 -18.88
N ASN A 100 -5.82 0.17 -19.75
CA ASN A 100 -6.02 -0.93 -20.70
C ASN A 100 -4.77 -1.18 -21.58
N ASN A 101 -3.97 -2.18 -21.21
CA ASN A 101 -2.74 -2.60 -21.86
C ASN A 101 -2.63 -4.12 -21.75
N GLU A 102 -2.46 -4.82 -22.89
CA GLU A 102 -2.39 -6.28 -22.95
C GLU A 102 -1.34 -6.87 -22.01
N ALA A 103 -0.20 -6.20 -21.83
CA ALA A 103 0.89 -6.66 -20.96
C ALA A 103 0.52 -6.73 -19.47
N PHE A 104 -0.58 -6.08 -19.07
CA PHE A 104 -1.04 -6.02 -17.69
C PHE A 104 -2.49 -6.49 -17.54
N LYS A 105 -3.00 -7.38 -18.40
CA LYS A 105 -4.36 -7.96 -18.31
C LYS A 105 -4.47 -9.23 -17.47
N ASN A 106 -3.60 -9.37 -16.47
CA ASN A 106 -3.64 -10.43 -15.47
C ASN A 106 -3.50 -9.88 -14.04
N THR A 107 -4.02 -10.66 -13.09
CA THR A 107 -3.85 -10.43 -11.65
C THR A 107 -3.66 -11.80 -10.95
N PRO A 108 -2.75 -11.92 -9.97
CA PRO A 108 -1.77 -10.90 -9.55
C PRO A 108 -0.69 -10.62 -10.61
N LEU A 109 -0.01 -9.49 -10.47
CA LEU A 109 1.25 -9.19 -11.14
C LEU A 109 2.39 -9.58 -10.21
N GLU A 110 3.41 -10.25 -10.75
CA GLU A 110 4.60 -10.64 -9.98
C GLU A 110 5.66 -9.54 -10.09
N VAL A 111 5.98 -8.90 -8.97
CA VAL A 111 7.06 -7.93 -8.86
C VAL A 111 8.24 -8.61 -8.18
N VAL A 112 9.37 -8.69 -8.88
CA VAL A 112 10.61 -9.30 -8.37
C VAL A 112 11.37 -8.25 -7.56
N HIS A 113 11.76 -8.60 -6.34
CA HIS A 113 12.63 -7.80 -5.47
C HIS A 113 14.07 -8.35 -5.53
N GLY A 114 15.04 -7.46 -5.74
CA GLY A 114 16.44 -7.83 -5.94
C GLY A 114 16.84 -7.92 -7.42
N LEU A 115 18.00 -8.53 -7.69
CA LEU A 115 18.49 -8.72 -9.06
C LEU A 115 17.65 -9.77 -9.79
N ILE A 116 17.47 -9.64 -11.11
CA ILE A 116 16.71 -10.62 -11.90
C ILE A 116 17.37 -12.00 -11.87
N GLU A 117 18.71 -12.04 -11.87
CA GLU A 117 19.51 -13.26 -11.85
C GLU A 117 19.59 -13.90 -10.46
N GLU A 118 19.36 -13.11 -9.41
CA GLU A 118 19.43 -13.52 -8.01
C GLU A 118 18.31 -12.82 -7.21
N PRO A 119 17.04 -13.21 -7.42
CA PRO A 119 15.92 -12.56 -6.78
C PRO A 119 15.91 -12.85 -5.28
N LEU A 120 15.67 -11.82 -4.47
CA LEU A 120 15.46 -11.94 -3.03
C LEU A 120 14.06 -12.47 -2.73
N GLU A 121 13.05 -11.95 -3.43
CA GLU A 121 11.65 -12.31 -3.24
C GLU A 121 10.82 -12.04 -4.52
N SER A 122 9.77 -12.83 -4.73
CA SER A 122 8.69 -12.53 -5.68
C SER A 122 7.44 -12.08 -4.94
N VAL A 123 7.05 -10.82 -5.13
CA VAL A 123 5.89 -10.21 -4.47
C VAL A 123 4.69 -10.22 -5.41
N LEU A 124 3.61 -10.89 -5.02
CA LEU A 124 2.36 -10.93 -5.79
C LEU A 124 1.50 -9.71 -5.46
N VAL A 125 1.36 -8.80 -6.41
CA VAL A 125 0.59 -7.56 -6.28
C VAL A 125 -0.73 -7.67 -7.02
N ARG A 126 -1.84 -7.39 -6.34
CA ARG A 126 -3.17 -7.41 -6.98
C ARG A 126 -3.26 -6.26 -7.98
N ASN A 127 -3.76 -6.58 -9.18
CA ASN A 127 -3.96 -5.62 -10.26
C ASN A 127 -5.45 -5.50 -10.59
N SER A 128 -5.90 -4.26 -10.75
CA SER A 128 -7.27 -3.88 -11.06
C SER A 128 -7.32 -3.09 -12.37
N TRP A 129 -8.45 -3.17 -13.07
CA TRP A 129 -8.69 -2.43 -14.33
C TRP A 129 -9.91 -1.52 -14.27
N SER A 130 -10.68 -1.63 -13.19
CA SER A 130 -11.90 -0.85 -12.98
C SER A 130 -11.67 0.12 -11.83
N LEU A 131 -12.07 1.37 -12.08
CA LEU A 131 -12.05 2.40 -11.05
C LEU A 131 -13.09 2.12 -9.95
N GLU A 132 -14.18 1.44 -10.31
CA GLU A 132 -15.21 0.96 -9.39
C GLU A 132 -14.64 -0.06 -8.42
N GLU A 133 -13.86 -1.05 -8.89
CA GLU A 133 -13.20 -2.04 -8.01
C GLU A 133 -12.25 -1.36 -7.03
N VAL A 134 -11.43 -0.41 -7.51
CA VAL A 134 -10.51 0.33 -6.64
C VAL A 134 -11.27 1.23 -5.66
N LYS A 135 -12.40 1.79 -6.06
CA LYS A 135 -13.25 2.59 -5.18
C LYS A 135 -13.89 1.74 -4.10
N GLU A 136 -14.49 0.60 -4.44
CA GLU A 136 -15.07 -0.34 -3.48
C GLU A 136 -14.03 -0.82 -2.47
N TRP A 137 -12.81 -1.10 -2.94
CA TRP A 137 -11.69 -1.42 -2.06
C TRP A 137 -11.34 -0.25 -1.13
N ALA A 138 -11.18 0.96 -1.66
CA ALA A 138 -10.83 2.12 -0.85
C ALA A 138 -11.91 2.50 0.16
N ASP A 139 -13.19 2.34 -0.21
CA ASP A 139 -14.34 2.58 0.66
C ASP A 139 -14.53 1.48 1.70
N GLY A 140 -14.15 0.24 1.39
CA GLY A 140 -14.10 -0.88 2.32
C GLY A 140 -12.88 -0.88 3.25
N ALA A 141 -11.87 -0.06 2.97
CA ALA A 141 -10.74 0.11 3.87
C ALA A 141 -11.18 0.85 5.14
N ASP A 142 -10.85 0.31 6.30
CA ASP A 142 -11.11 0.99 7.56
C ASP A 142 -10.48 2.40 7.55
N PRO A 143 -11.22 3.41 8.04
CA PRO A 143 -10.66 4.75 8.20
C PRO A 143 -9.48 4.72 9.15
N GLU A 144 -8.52 5.63 8.96
CA GLU A 144 -7.47 5.82 9.95
C GLU A 144 -8.09 6.26 11.28
N PRO A 145 -7.78 5.58 12.40
CA PRO A 145 -8.27 6.00 13.69
C PRO A 145 -7.84 7.42 14.03
N THR A 146 -8.76 8.19 14.62
CA THR A 146 -8.50 9.56 15.08
C THR A 146 -8.38 9.67 16.60
N ASN A 147 -8.64 8.57 17.31
CA ASN A 147 -8.50 8.43 18.76
C ASN A 147 -8.22 6.96 19.15
N TRP A 148 -7.90 6.71 20.42
CA TRP A 148 -7.56 5.36 20.91
C TRP A 148 -8.74 4.39 20.87
N VAL A 149 -9.96 4.87 21.11
CA VAL A 149 -11.17 4.03 21.07
C VAL A 149 -11.37 3.47 19.66
N GLU A 150 -11.34 4.34 18.64
CA GLU A 150 -11.41 3.94 17.23
C GLU A 150 -10.28 2.99 16.85
N LEU A 151 -9.06 3.19 17.38
CA LEU A 151 -7.94 2.29 17.11
C LEU A 151 -8.20 0.89 17.67
N LEU A 152 -8.67 0.79 18.91
CA LEU A 152 -8.97 -0.50 19.55
C LEU A 152 -10.14 -1.19 18.83
N ASP A 153 -11.18 -0.45 18.44
CA ASP A 153 -12.31 -0.98 17.69
C ASP A 153 -11.90 -1.54 16.33
N VAL A 154 -11.09 -0.78 15.56
CA VAL A 154 -10.53 -1.26 14.29
C VAL A 154 -9.66 -2.49 14.53
N SER A 155 -8.81 -2.46 15.56
CA SER A 155 -7.88 -3.56 15.85
C SER A 155 -8.61 -4.85 16.20
N ARG A 156 -9.65 -4.78 17.05
CA ARG A 156 -10.48 -5.92 17.45
C ARG A 156 -11.23 -6.54 16.27
N ARG A 157 -11.72 -5.71 15.34
CA ARG A 157 -12.39 -6.19 14.12
C ARG A 157 -11.41 -6.80 13.12
N ARG A 158 -10.23 -6.20 12.96
CA ARG A 158 -9.28 -6.53 11.88
C ARG A 158 -8.36 -7.71 12.22
N TYR A 159 -8.00 -7.88 13.49
CA TYR A 159 -6.99 -8.85 13.92
C TYR A 159 -7.62 -10.04 14.64
N GLY A 160 -8.29 -10.90 13.88
CA GLY A 160 -9.06 -12.04 14.42
C GLY A 160 -8.24 -13.13 15.13
N HIS A 161 -6.91 -13.13 15.00
CA HIS A 161 -6.01 -14.01 15.75
C HIS A 161 -5.51 -13.39 17.05
N LEU A 162 -5.92 -12.16 17.38
CA LEU A 162 -5.54 -11.44 18.60
C LEU A 162 -6.75 -11.20 19.48
N LEU A 163 -6.57 -11.40 20.78
CA LEU A 163 -7.53 -11.00 21.80
C LEU A 163 -7.04 -9.70 22.44
N ILE A 164 -7.68 -8.58 22.08
CA ILE A 164 -7.39 -7.25 22.63
C ILE A 164 -8.36 -6.99 23.78
N GLY A 165 -7.88 -7.15 25.01
CA GLY A 165 -8.70 -7.06 26.21
C GLY A 165 -9.23 -5.66 26.52
N ASP A 166 -10.37 -5.60 27.20
CA ASP A 166 -11.08 -4.35 27.53
C ASP A 166 -10.29 -3.42 28.47
N HIS A 167 -9.34 -3.97 29.23
CA HIS A 167 -8.43 -3.17 30.05
C HIS A 167 -7.59 -2.19 29.23
N CYS A 168 -7.39 -2.44 27.92
CA CYS A 168 -6.69 -1.50 27.05
C CYS A 168 -7.46 -0.18 26.89
N ASP A 169 -8.80 -0.19 26.95
CA ASP A 169 -9.62 1.02 26.86
C ASP A 169 -9.34 1.94 28.05
N GLU A 170 -9.21 1.37 29.25
CA GLU A 170 -8.92 2.12 30.47
C GLU A 170 -7.49 2.71 30.46
N VAL A 171 -6.51 1.90 30.04
CA VAL A 171 -5.10 2.31 29.99
C VAL A 171 -4.89 3.43 28.96
N LEU A 172 -5.49 3.31 27.77
CA LEU A 172 -5.31 4.27 26.69
C LEU A 172 -6.26 5.48 26.78
N GLY A 173 -7.41 5.35 27.46
CA GLY A 173 -8.38 6.43 27.60
C GLY A 173 -7.84 7.68 28.29
N GLY A 174 -6.81 7.53 29.14
CA GLY A 174 -6.09 8.65 29.77
C GLY A 174 -4.94 9.25 28.95
N GLN A 175 -4.61 8.66 27.79
CA GLN A 175 -3.43 9.05 27.01
C GLN A 175 -3.78 9.99 25.86
N THR A 176 -2.89 10.93 25.55
CA THR A 176 -3.01 11.75 24.34
C THR A 176 -2.88 10.87 23.10
N PHE A 177 -3.75 11.10 22.11
CA PHE A 177 -3.70 10.39 20.85
C PHE A 177 -2.69 11.03 19.90
N TYR A 178 -1.80 10.22 19.32
CA TYR A 178 -0.82 10.64 18.33
C TYR A 178 -0.96 9.79 17.06
N PRO A 179 -1.31 10.39 15.90
CA PRO A 179 -1.50 9.64 14.64
C PRO A 179 -0.27 8.85 14.16
N VAL A 180 0.94 9.29 14.50
CA VAL A 180 2.16 8.55 14.17
C VAL A 180 2.27 7.27 15.01
N VAL A 181 1.93 7.36 16.30
CA VAL A 181 1.95 6.20 17.21
C VAL A 181 0.83 5.23 16.84
N SER A 182 -0.36 5.73 16.50
CA SER A 182 -1.50 4.89 16.10
C SER A 182 -1.18 4.03 14.88
N ARG A 183 -0.52 4.60 13.85
CA ARG A 183 -0.06 3.86 12.67
C ARG A 183 0.94 2.77 13.04
N ARG A 184 1.91 3.06 13.90
CA ARG A 184 2.89 2.06 14.38
C ARG A 184 2.22 0.96 15.20
N VAL A 185 1.25 1.29 16.05
CA VAL A 185 0.49 0.28 16.82
C VAL A 185 -0.29 -0.66 15.89
N LEU A 186 -1.01 -0.13 14.91
CA LEU A 186 -1.73 -0.94 13.92
C LEU A 186 -0.77 -1.84 13.11
N GLU A 187 0.41 -1.32 12.73
CA GLU A 187 1.44 -2.10 12.06
C GLU A 187 1.89 -3.29 12.93
N LEU A 188 2.24 -3.04 14.19
CA LEU A 188 2.69 -4.08 15.13
C LEU A 188 1.59 -5.10 15.43
N LEU A 189 0.35 -4.65 15.64
CA LEU A 189 -0.78 -5.56 15.86
C LEU A 189 -1.03 -6.45 14.65
N ARG A 190 -0.87 -5.94 13.43
CA ARG A 190 -0.96 -6.78 12.24
C ARG A 190 0.16 -7.82 12.18
N VAL A 191 1.41 -7.44 12.46
CA VAL A 191 2.53 -8.40 12.51
C VAL A 191 2.24 -9.47 13.56
N LEU A 192 1.82 -9.07 14.75
CA LEU A 192 1.48 -10.00 15.83
C LEU A 192 0.32 -10.93 15.44
N ASN A 193 -0.71 -10.41 14.76
CA ASN A 193 -1.82 -11.21 14.24
C ASN A 193 -1.35 -12.26 13.24
N THR A 194 -0.39 -11.90 12.38
CA THR A 194 0.21 -12.80 11.39
C THR A 194 1.02 -13.90 12.08
N ILE A 195 1.86 -13.54 13.06
CA ILE A 195 2.60 -14.48 13.89
C ILE A 195 1.64 -15.45 14.58
N SER A 196 0.59 -14.93 15.24
CA SER A 196 -0.43 -15.72 15.94
C SER A 196 -1.15 -16.71 15.01
N GLY A 197 -1.44 -16.30 13.76
CA GLY A 197 -2.03 -17.18 12.75
C GLY A 197 -1.07 -18.20 12.14
N SER A 198 0.24 -18.08 12.36
CA SER A 198 1.28 -18.92 11.75
C SER A 198 1.74 -20.09 12.65
N VAL A 199 1.06 -20.30 13.77
CA VAL A 199 1.36 -21.37 14.74
C VAL A 199 0.82 -22.70 14.25
N ASP A 200 1.67 -23.73 14.22
CA ASP A 200 1.29 -25.08 13.84
C ASP A 200 0.50 -25.80 14.95
N LYS A 201 0.00 -27.00 14.64
CA LYS A 201 -0.73 -27.86 15.59
C LYS A 201 0.06 -28.25 16.86
N ASN A 202 1.37 -28.05 16.87
CA ASN A 202 2.25 -28.34 18.00
C ASN A 202 2.60 -27.06 18.80
N GLY A 203 2.01 -25.91 18.45
CA GLY A 203 2.32 -24.63 19.10
C GLY A 203 3.63 -24.00 18.61
N LYS A 204 4.24 -24.50 17.53
CA LYS A 204 5.47 -23.96 16.97
C LYS A 204 5.16 -23.01 15.81
N LEU A 205 5.81 -21.87 15.81
CA LEU A 205 5.70 -20.90 14.73
C LEU A 205 6.36 -21.43 13.44
N SER A 206 5.78 -21.03 12.30
CA SER A 206 6.38 -21.27 10.99
C SER A 206 7.69 -20.50 10.81
N ALA A 207 8.51 -20.86 9.81
CA ALA A 207 9.75 -20.14 9.51
C ALA A 207 9.52 -18.64 9.27
N SER A 208 8.44 -18.30 8.55
CA SER A 208 8.03 -16.91 8.32
C SER A 208 7.56 -16.22 9.61
N GLY A 209 6.85 -16.93 10.49
CA GLY A 209 6.48 -16.41 11.81
C GLY A 209 7.69 -16.07 12.68
N GLU A 210 8.74 -16.88 12.59
CA GLU A 210 9.99 -16.70 13.33
C GLU A 210 10.79 -15.52 12.84
N GLU A 211 10.88 -15.34 11.53
CA GLU A 211 11.49 -14.17 10.91
C GLU A 211 10.77 -12.86 11.31
N LEU A 212 9.44 -12.87 11.30
CA LEU A 212 8.64 -11.71 11.72
C LEU A 212 8.85 -11.37 13.20
N LYS A 213 8.89 -12.39 14.07
CA LYS A 213 9.16 -12.21 15.50
C LYS A 213 10.52 -11.58 15.74
N GLU A 214 11.56 -12.11 15.10
CA GLU A 214 12.93 -11.60 15.21
C GLU A 214 13.03 -10.16 14.70
N THR A 215 12.40 -9.85 13.56
CA THR A 215 12.50 -8.54 12.92
C THR A 215 11.78 -7.44 13.71
N HIS A 216 10.59 -7.72 14.23
CA HIS A 216 9.71 -6.69 14.79
C HIS A 216 9.67 -6.60 16.32
N PHE A 217 10.08 -7.65 17.04
CA PHE A 217 9.91 -7.71 18.50
C PHE A 217 11.17 -8.08 19.30
N VAL A 218 12.21 -8.66 18.68
CA VAL A 218 13.40 -9.17 19.38
C VAL A 218 14.70 -8.52 18.91
N GLY A 219 14.81 -8.16 17.63
CA GLY A 219 16.03 -7.63 17.03
C GLY A 219 16.42 -6.22 17.51
N LYS A 220 17.67 -5.81 17.22
CA LYS A 220 18.21 -4.47 17.56
C LYS A 220 17.44 -3.27 16.96
N LYS A 221 16.50 -3.53 16.05
CA LYS A 221 15.64 -2.55 15.38
C LYS A 221 14.19 -2.56 15.90
N ALA A 222 13.86 -3.36 16.91
CA ALA A 222 12.55 -3.41 17.56
C ALA A 222 12.27 -2.14 18.38
#